data_AF-A0A2E2V3A5-F1
#
_entry.id   AF-A0A2E2V3A5-F1
#
_cell.length_a   1.000
_cell.length_b   1.000
_cell.length_c   1.000
_cell.angle_alpha   90.00
_cell.angle_beta   90.00
_cell.angle_gamma   90.00
#
_symmetry.space_group_name_H-M   'P 1'
#
loop_
_entity.id
_entity.type
_entity.pdbx_description
1 polymer ?
#
loop_
_entity_poly.entity_id
_entity_poly.type
_entity_poly.pdbx_seq_one_letter_code
_entity_poly.pdbx_strand_id
1 'polypeptide(L)' 'MKKLFLFLIPFLFLFIACEEDEDTVPVQYCAQCVEVNTNYAADLFCSNQDAVNAYVLELTTWDPMYPDQDWYCETYINQ' A
#
# COMPACT_ATOMS: atom_id res chain seq x y z
N MET A 1 -37.22 43.01 -27.58
CA MET A 1 -37.47 42.15 -26.40
C MET A 1 -36.20 41.35 -26.13
N LYS A 2 -35.42 41.69 -25.09
CA LYS A 2 -35.09 40.86 -23.90
C LYS A 2 -34.76 39.36 -24.16
N LYS A 3 -33.44 39.08 -24.09
CA LYS A 3 -32.68 37.98 -23.42
C LYS A 3 -33.23 36.54 -23.34
N LEU A 4 -32.39 35.56 -23.70
CA LEU A 4 -31.84 34.46 -22.85
C LEU A 4 -30.89 33.59 -23.73
N PHE A 5 -29.56 33.54 -23.49
CA PHE A 5 -28.78 32.55 -22.69
C PHE A 5 -28.95 31.09 -23.21
N LEU A 6 -27.95 30.22 -23.44
CA LEU A 6 -26.62 29.96 -22.86
C LEU A 6 -25.70 29.40 -24.00
N PHE A 7 -24.43 29.78 -24.21
CA PHE A 7 -23.18 29.41 -23.52
C PHE A 7 -22.98 27.90 -23.19
N LEU A 8 -21.73 27.42 -23.37
CA LEU A 8 -21.09 26.18 -22.85
C LEU A 8 -21.09 24.98 -23.84
N ILE A 9 -19.99 24.36 -24.30
CA ILE A 9 -18.54 24.37 -23.98
C ILE A 9 -17.81 23.78 -25.23
N PRO A 10 -16.73 24.39 -25.78
CA PRO A 10 -15.86 23.65 -26.69
C PRO A 10 -15.00 22.69 -25.86
N PHE A 11 -15.05 21.42 -26.25
CA PHE A 11 -14.14 20.33 -25.91
C PHE A 11 -12.69 20.83 -25.73
N LEU A 12 -12.34 21.25 -24.51
CA LEU A 12 -10.96 21.51 -24.13
C LEU A 12 -10.50 20.23 -23.45
N PHE A 13 -9.81 19.41 -24.23
CA PHE A 13 -9.09 18.23 -23.79
C PHE A 13 -8.16 18.57 -22.61
N LEU A 14 -8.63 18.31 -21.40
CA LEU A 14 -7.78 18.04 -20.24
C LEU A 14 -7.51 16.54 -20.23
N PHE A 15 -6.67 16.10 -21.18
CA PHE A 15 -5.87 14.91 -20.95
C PHE A 15 -4.84 15.29 -19.90
N ILE A 16 -5.23 15.21 -18.62
CA ILE A 16 -4.27 15.01 -17.56
C ILE A 16 -3.82 13.56 -17.74
N ALA A 17 -2.91 13.34 -18.67
CA ALA A 17 -2.05 12.17 -18.62
C ALA A 17 -1.22 12.39 -17.35
N CYS A 18 -1.59 11.68 -16.28
CA CYS A 18 -0.65 11.43 -15.20
C CYS A 18 0.39 10.50 -15.82
N GLU A 19 1.45 11.10 -16.34
CA GLU A 19 2.62 10.39 -16.86
C GLU A 19 3.24 9.68 -15.65
N GLU A 20 3.00 8.37 -15.55
CA GLU A 20 3.75 7.53 -14.64
C GLU A 20 5.19 7.54 -15.15
N ASP A 21 6.02 8.39 -14.55
CA ASP A 21 7.45 8.50 -14.85
C ASP A 21 8.09 7.11 -14.78
N GLU A 22 8.42 6.57 -15.96
CA GLU A 22 8.93 5.22 -16.21
C GLU A 22 10.37 5.01 -15.69
N ASP A 23 10.95 6.00 -15.01
CA ASP A 23 12.31 6.00 -14.44
C ASP A 23 12.34 5.99 -12.89
N THR A 24 11.19 5.84 -12.22
CA THR A 24 11.18 5.66 -10.77
C THR A 24 11.28 4.18 -10.41
N VAL A 25 12.41 3.75 -9.86
CA VAL A 25 12.51 2.44 -9.21
C VAL A 25 11.40 2.40 -8.15
N PRO A 26 10.41 1.49 -8.26
CA PRO A 26 9.30 1.49 -7.32
C PRO A 26 9.88 1.25 -5.92
N VAL A 27 9.60 2.19 -5.01
CA VAL A 27 10.06 2.10 -3.62
C VAL A 27 9.58 0.77 -3.05
N GLN A 28 10.53 -0.09 -2.68
CA GLN A 28 10.22 -1.36 -2.03
C GLN A 28 10.20 -1.17 -0.53
N TYR A 29 9.21 -1.79 0.11
CA TYR A 29 9.09 -1.90 1.55
C TYR A 29 9.31 -3.36 1.91
N CYS A 30 9.93 -3.60 3.06
CA CYS A 30 10.10 -4.95 3.58
C CYS A 30 9.57 -5.07 5.00
N ALA A 31 9.13 -6.27 5.37
CA ALA A 31 8.81 -6.67 6.73
C ALA A 31 9.69 -7.84 7.17
N GLN A 32 10.24 -7.74 8.37
CA GLN A 32 10.86 -8.84 9.10
C GLN A 32 10.03 -9.12 10.35
N CYS A 33 9.52 -10.35 10.47
CA CYS A 33 8.61 -10.73 11.55
C CYS A 33 9.14 -11.92 12.35
N VAL A 34 8.92 -11.89 13.66
CA VAL A 34 9.27 -12.96 14.60
C VAL A 34 8.05 -13.32 15.44
N GLU A 35 7.75 -14.60 15.54
CA GLU A 35 6.73 -15.11 16.47
C GLU A 35 7.35 -15.18 17.87
N VAL A 36 6.74 -14.45 18.80
CA VAL A 36 7.30 -14.13 20.13
C VAL A 36 7.40 -15.36 21.01
N ASN A 37 6.43 -16.27 20.95
CA ASN A 37 6.37 -17.42 21.85
C ASN A 37 7.33 -18.56 21.45
N THR A 38 7.67 -18.66 20.17
CA THR A 38 8.51 -19.71 19.60
C THR A 38 9.90 -19.20 19.18
N ASN A 39 10.10 -17.88 19.10
CA ASN A 39 11.26 -17.23 18.47
C ASN A 39 11.46 -17.65 17.01
N TYR A 40 10.39 -18.05 16.33
CA TYR A 40 10.43 -18.36 14.91
C TYR A 40 10.54 -17.06 14.11
N ALA A 41 11.60 -16.91 13.33
CA ALA A 41 11.75 -15.80 12.39
C ALA A 41 11.17 -16.20 11.03
N ALA A 42 10.19 -15.43 10.54
CA ALA A 42 9.67 -15.59 9.20
C ALA A 42 10.67 -15.10 8.15
N ASP A 43 10.52 -15.59 6.92
CA ASP A 43 11.28 -15.10 5.78
C ASP A 43 11.01 -13.61 5.53
N LEU A 44 12.01 -12.91 5.00
CA LEU A 44 11.88 -11.50 4.65
C LEU A 44 10.83 -11.32 3.54
N PHE A 45 9.82 -10.50 3.80
CA PHE A 45 8.78 -10.19 2.82
C PHE A 45 8.95 -8.76 2.28
N CYS A 46 9.23 -8.61 0.99
CA CYS A 46 9.41 -7.31 0.34
C CYS A 46 8.42 -7.11 -0.82
N SER A 47 7.74 -5.97 -0.85
CA SER A 47 6.75 -5.62 -1.88
C SER A 47 6.46 -4.11 -1.88
N ASN A 48 5.36 -3.69 -2.52
CA ASN A 48 4.81 -2.35 -2.33
C ASN A 48 4.29 -2.16 -0.88
N GLN A 49 4.10 -0.91 -0.48
CA GLN A 49 3.73 -0.56 0.89
C GLN A 49 2.43 -1.23 1.35
N ASP A 50 1.41 -1.26 0.50
CA ASP A 50 0.10 -1.81 0.84
C ASP A 50 0.17 -3.31 1.10
N ALA A 51 0.91 -4.05 0.28
CA ALA A 51 1.12 -5.48 0.45
C ALA A 51 1.89 -5.80 1.73
N VAL A 52 2.92 -5.01 2.06
CA VAL A 52 3.68 -5.17 3.32
C VAL A 52 2.80 -4.88 4.54
N ASN A 53 2.01 -3.81 4.48
CA ASN A 53 1.06 -3.47 5.55
C ASN A 53 0.00 -4.57 5.75
N ALA A 54 -0.53 -5.12 4.65
CA ALA A 54 -1.49 -6.21 4.71
C ALA A 54 -0.89 -7.47 5.34
N TYR A 55 0.34 -7.83 4.97
CA TYR A 55 1.08 -8.96 5.56
C TYR A 55 1.31 -8.78 7.06
N VAL A 56 1.78 -7.60 7.50
CA VAL A 56 1.96 -7.30 8.93
C VAL A 56 0.63 -7.34 9.68
N LEU A 57 -0.43 -6.80 9.10
CA LEU A 57 -1.75 -6.83 9.69
C LEU A 57 -2.26 -8.26 9.86
N GLU A 58 -2.08 -9.12 8.85
CA GLU A 58 -2.46 -10.53 8.92
C GLU A 58 -1.77 -11.25 10.08
N LEU A 59 -0.46 -11.05 10.26
CA LEU A 59 0.30 -11.70 11.33
C LEU A 59 0.00 -11.12 12.73
N THR A 60 -0.21 -9.81 12.83
CA THR A 60 -0.41 -9.14 14.14
C THR A 60 -1.88 -9.09 14.59
N THR A 61 -2.82 -9.45 13.71
CA THR A 61 -4.23 -9.53 14.08
C THR A 61 -4.49 -10.79 14.90
N TRP A 62 -5.05 -10.61 16.09
CA TRP A 62 -5.44 -11.74 16.94
C TRP A 62 -6.47 -12.64 16.23
N ASP A 63 -6.12 -13.91 16.08
CA ASP A 63 -6.99 -14.94 15.53
C ASP A 63 -7.46 -15.88 16.65
N PRO A 64 -8.77 -16.01 16.93
CA PRO A 64 -9.29 -16.97 17.92
C PRO A 64 -8.93 -18.43 17.64
N MET A 65 -8.58 -18.77 16.38
CA MET A 65 -8.10 -20.10 16.00
C MET A 65 -6.66 -20.37 16.47
N TYR A 66 -5.85 -19.31 16.63
CA TYR A 66 -4.46 -19.36 17.06
C TYR A 66 -4.23 -18.41 18.24
N PRO A 67 -4.86 -18.66 19.41
CA PRO A 67 -4.87 -17.71 20.52
C PRO A 67 -3.49 -17.47 21.16
N ASP A 68 -2.53 -18.36 20.90
CA ASP A 68 -1.16 -18.30 21.41
C ASP A 68 -0.16 -17.77 20.36
N GLN A 69 -0.61 -17.30 19.18
CA GLN A 69 0.27 -16.64 18.23
C GLN A 69 0.41 -15.15 18.57
N ASP A 70 1.65 -14.70 18.76
CA ASP A 70 1.96 -13.29 18.92
C ASP A 70 3.15 -12.95 18.02
N TRP A 71 2.96 -11.98 17.13
CA TRP A 71 3.95 -11.62 16.12
C TRP A 71 4.47 -10.21 16.35
N TYR A 72 5.79 -10.07 16.35
CA TYR A 72 6.46 -8.78 16.30
C TYR A 72 7.04 -8.57 14.91
N CYS A 73 6.71 -7.45 14.27
CA CYS A 73 7.17 -7.10 12.93
C CYS A 73 7.84 -5.73 12.90
N GLU A 74 8.99 -5.64 12.23
CA GLU A 74 9.64 -4.40 11.86
C GLU A 74 9.49 -4.17 10.35
N THR A 75 9.18 -2.94 9.95
CA THR A 75 9.11 -2.55 8.54
C THR A 75 10.16 -1.50 8.21
N TYR A 76 10.72 -1.59 7.01
CA TYR A 76 11.72 -0.62 6.54
C TYR A 76 11.64 -0.46 5.02
N ILE A 77 12.16 0.67 4.54
CA ILE A 77 12.29 0.95 3.11
C ILE A 77 13.57 0.26 2.62
N ASN A 78 13.45 -0.58 1.61
CA ASN A 78 14.57 -1.21 0.92
C ASN A 78 14.89 -0.36 -0.31
N GLN A 79 15.92 0.48 -0.18
CA GLN A 79 16.42 1.36 -1.25
C GLN A 79 17.50 0.67 -2.07
#